data_AF-A0A7S0EP92-F1
#
_entry.id   AF-A0A7S0EP92-F1
#
_cell.length_a   1.000
_cell.length_b   1.000
_cell.length_c   1.000
_cell.angle_alpha   90.00
_cell.angle_beta   90.00
_cell.angle_gamma   90.00
#
_symmetry.space_group_name_H-M   'P 1'
#
loop_
_entity.id
_entity.type
_entity.pdbx_description
1 polymer ?
#
loop_
_entity_poly.entity_id
_entity_poly.type
_entity_poly.pdbx_seq_one_letter_code
_entity_poly.pdbx_strand_id
1 'polypeptide(L)'
;AEFDIKRISQNSSWPGHANCIAVNLRANVDLLGSQGASFTISGLTGVNVRSQTSVRLIDDLGNDMATWFQQASWKQGIGELALRLRADVTLAAGQELNFTFCVVNSHIAQQSPTILVEANGGAVIAPSPMDKAEGEMAPMRIDAARMSVADIGQTSPWPGANNHILVTLVPNFDDIDGLLTLGGFPQPFLQSSFS
;
A
#
# COMPACT_ATOMS: atom_id res chain seq x y z
N ALA A 1 -17.21 21.23 -12.51
CA ALA A 1 -16.19 21.21 -11.45
C ALA A 1 -15.26 20.04 -11.70
N GLU A 2 -13.98 20.19 -11.40
CA GLU A 2 -12.96 19.16 -11.55
C GLU A 2 -11.86 19.30 -10.49
N PHE A 3 -11.03 18.26 -10.39
CA PHE A 3 -9.75 18.35 -9.72
C PHE A 3 -8.68 18.75 -10.73
N ASP A 4 -8.07 19.93 -10.55
CA ASP A 4 -6.96 20.39 -11.35
C ASP A 4 -5.60 19.86 -10.82
N ILE A 5 -5.57 19.39 -9.56
CA ILE A 5 -4.54 18.47 -9.05
C ILE A 5 -5.19 17.26 -8.40
N LYS A 6 -4.69 16.05 -8.73
CA LYS A 6 -5.16 14.75 -8.22
C LYS A 6 -4.05 13.73 -8.11
N ARG A 7 -2.96 14.08 -7.42
CA ARG A 7 -1.76 13.25 -7.33
C ARG A 7 -1.86 12.20 -6.24
N ILE A 8 -1.27 11.04 -6.50
CA ILE A 8 -1.20 9.94 -5.53
C ILE A 8 0.13 9.18 -5.66
N SER A 9 0.72 8.84 -4.51
CA SER A 9 2.00 8.12 -4.44
C SER A 9 2.04 7.20 -3.22
N GLN A 10 3.01 6.29 -3.20
CA GLN A 10 3.27 5.40 -2.07
C GLN A 10 4.74 5.42 -1.66
N ASN A 11 5.03 5.02 -0.42
CA ASN A 11 6.41 4.95 0.09
C ASN A 11 7.01 3.53 0.09
N SER A 12 6.21 2.48 -0.09
CA SER A 12 6.69 1.09 -0.12
C SER A 12 5.87 0.21 -1.04
N SER A 13 6.53 -0.50 -1.94
CA SER A 13 5.94 -1.55 -2.79
C SER A 13 6.13 -2.95 -2.21
N TRP A 14 6.71 -3.09 -1.02
CA TRP A 14 7.12 -4.40 -0.52
C TRP A 14 5.92 -5.19 0.02
N PRO A 15 5.79 -6.48 -0.31
CA PRO A 15 4.69 -7.31 0.13
C PRO A 15 4.70 -7.48 1.65
N GLY A 16 3.54 -7.37 2.31
CA GLY A 16 3.41 -7.53 3.77
C GLY A 16 3.96 -6.36 4.60
N HIS A 17 4.60 -5.37 3.99
CA HIS A 17 5.15 -4.20 4.69
C HIS A 17 4.11 -3.08 4.85
N ALA A 18 4.34 -2.22 5.84
CA ALA A 18 3.59 -0.98 5.99
C ALA A 18 3.88 -0.05 4.80
N ASN A 19 2.82 0.51 4.23
CA ASN A 19 2.86 1.37 3.07
C ASN A 19 1.98 2.59 3.34
N CYS A 20 2.56 3.78 3.25
CA CYS A 20 1.86 5.04 3.41
C CYS A 20 1.58 5.65 2.04
N ILE A 21 0.29 5.93 1.79
CA ILE A 21 -0.23 6.49 0.55
C ILE A 21 -0.45 7.98 0.77
N ALA A 22 0.29 8.80 0.02
CA ALA A 22 0.19 10.25 0.04
C ALA A 22 -0.69 10.74 -1.12
N VAL A 23 -1.61 11.65 -0.80
CA VAL A 23 -2.60 12.21 -1.73
C VAL A 23 -2.53 13.73 -1.68
N ASN A 24 -2.52 14.37 -2.86
CA ASN A 24 -2.65 15.82 -3.03
C ASN A 24 -3.80 16.10 -4.00
N LEU A 25 -4.83 16.80 -3.50
CA LEU A 25 -6.00 17.20 -4.26
C LEU A 25 -6.10 18.72 -4.31
N ARG A 26 -6.52 19.26 -5.44
CA ARG A 26 -6.97 20.65 -5.58
C ARG A 26 -8.19 20.69 -6.48
N ALA A 27 -9.25 21.31 -5.98
CA ALA A 27 -10.50 21.48 -6.73
C ALA A 27 -10.57 22.89 -7.32
N ASN A 28 -11.18 23.02 -8.50
CA ASN A 28 -11.43 24.32 -9.12
C ASN A 28 -12.72 25.02 -8.64
N VAL A 29 -13.36 24.47 -7.60
CA VAL A 29 -14.57 24.99 -6.97
C VAL A 29 -14.47 24.83 -5.46
N ASP A 30 -15.22 25.64 -4.71
CA ASP A 30 -15.34 25.47 -3.27
C ASP A 30 -16.07 24.17 -2.94
N LEU A 31 -15.52 23.40 -2.01
CA LEU A 31 -16.16 22.23 -1.42
C LEU A 31 -16.48 22.53 0.04
N LEU A 32 -17.77 22.78 0.29
CA LEU A 32 -18.27 23.24 1.58
C LEU A 32 -18.72 22.05 2.43
N GLY A 33 -18.07 21.82 3.56
CA GLY A 33 -18.46 20.76 4.49
C GLY A 33 -19.89 20.92 5.01
N SER A 34 -20.34 22.16 5.16
CA SER A 34 -21.72 22.54 5.52
C SER A 34 -22.78 22.04 4.53
N GLN A 35 -22.40 21.77 3.28
CA GLN A 35 -23.31 21.32 2.22
C GLN A 35 -23.28 19.82 1.95
N GLY A 36 -22.41 19.06 2.59
CA GLY A 36 -22.25 17.66 2.19
C GLY A 36 -20.86 17.27 1.71
N ALA A 37 -19.93 18.21 1.53
CA ALA A 37 -18.66 17.94 0.86
C ALA A 37 -17.96 16.65 1.34
N SER A 38 -17.85 15.69 0.42
CA SER A 38 -17.21 14.40 0.62
C SER A 38 -16.34 14.04 -0.56
N PHE A 39 -15.25 13.32 -0.30
CA PHE A 39 -14.34 12.77 -1.30
C PHE A 39 -14.40 11.25 -1.26
N THR A 40 -14.38 10.61 -2.42
CA THR A 40 -14.22 9.15 -2.52
C THR A 40 -13.01 8.87 -3.40
N ILE A 41 -12.08 8.07 -2.89
CA ILE A 41 -10.98 7.50 -3.67
C ILE A 41 -11.22 6.00 -3.78
N SER A 42 -11.37 5.48 -4.99
CA SER A 42 -11.70 4.09 -5.28
C SER A 42 -10.61 3.38 -6.08
N GLY A 43 -10.63 2.05 -6.06
CA GLY A 43 -9.60 1.23 -6.71
C GLY A 43 -8.36 0.97 -5.85
N LEU A 44 -8.45 1.23 -4.53
CA LEU A 44 -7.38 0.99 -3.57
C LEU A 44 -7.32 -0.50 -3.15
N THR A 45 -7.08 -1.39 -4.12
CA THR A 45 -6.98 -2.84 -3.92
C THR A 45 -5.57 -3.32 -3.59
N GLY A 46 -5.45 -4.55 -3.08
CA GLY A 46 -4.16 -5.16 -2.80
C GLY A 46 -3.61 -4.83 -1.41
N VAL A 47 -4.40 -4.22 -0.53
CA VAL A 47 -3.98 -3.90 0.84
C VAL A 47 -4.83 -4.60 1.89
N ASN A 48 -4.18 -4.94 2.99
CA ASN A 48 -4.78 -5.48 4.19
C ASN A 48 -4.94 -4.35 5.20
N VAL A 49 -6.13 -3.77 5.26
CA VAL A 49 -6.50 -2.87 6.36
C VAL A 49 -7.24 -3.74 7.37
N ARG A 50 -6.61 -4.04 8.52
CA ARG A 50 -7.15 -4.95 9.55
C ARG A 50 -8.54 -4.51 10.01
N SER A 51 -9.63 -5.00 9.43
CA SER A 51 -11.05 -4.81 9.84
C SER A 51 -11.41 -3.41 10.39
N GLN A 52 -10.69 -2.37 10.00
CA GLN A 52 -10.78 -1.04 10.59
C GLN A 52 -11.77 -0.29 9.71
N THR A 53 -12.90 0.10 10.30
CA THR A 53 -13.92 0.92 9.63
C THR A 53 -13.48 2.38 9.49
N SER A 54 -12.38 2.77 10.13
CA SER A 54 -11.80 4.11 10.08
C SER A 54 -10.30 4.06 9.81
N VAL A 55 -9.79 5.06 9.09
CA VAL A 55 -8.38 5.20 8.75
C VAL A 55 -7.88 6.54 9.27
N ARG A 56 -6.72 6.51 9.92
CA ARG A 56 -6.07 7.74 10.38
C ARG A 56 -5.45 8.48 9.20
N LEU A 57 -5.76 9.77 9.10
CA LEU A 57 -5.17 10.68 8.12
C LEU A 57 -4.20 11.63 8.82
N ILE A 58 -3.07 11.89 8.19
CA ILE A 58 -2.09 12.88 8.65
C ILE A 58 -1.75 13.89 7.57
N ASP A 59 -1.42 15.11 7.98
CA ASP A 59 -0.86 16.14 7.11
C ASP A 59 0.65 15.90 6.84
N ASP A 60 1.27 16.78 6.05
CA ASP A 60 2.69 16.71 5.70
C ASP A 60 3.64 16.87 6.91
N LEU A 61 3.13 17.37 8.04
CA LEU A 61 3.85 17.53 9.30
C LEU A 61 3.62 16.36 10.27
N GLY A 62 2.78 15.39 9.89
CA GLY A 62 2.41 14.23 10.70
C GLY A 62 1.28 14.48 11.71
N ASN A 63 0.64 15.65 11.67
CA ASN A 63 -0.48 15.97 12.54
C ASN A 63 -1.74 15.25 12.07
N ASP A 64 -2.59 14.87 13.02
CA ASP A 64 -3.89 14.26 12.72
C ASP A 64 -4.85 15.25 12.05
N MET A 65 -5.62 14.80 11.05
CA MET A 65 -6.54 15.66 10.29
C MET A 65 -8.00 15.63 10.79
N ALA A 66 -8.26 15.24 12.04
CA ALA A 66 -9.60 15.28 12.65
C ALA A 66 -10.24 16.70 12.71
N THR A 67 -9.45 17.76 12.54
CA THR A 67 -9.95 19.15 12.41
C THR A 67 -10.50 19.46 11.02
N TRP A 68 -10.20 18.62 10.02
CA TRP A 68 -10.69 18.76 8.65
C TRP A 68 -11.84 17.81 8.35
N PHE A 69 -11.73 16.56 8.77
CA PHE A 69 -12.66 15.50 8.43
C PHE A 69 -13.48 15.06 9.64
N GLN A 70 -14.81 15.00 9.48
CA GLN A 70 -15.69 14.40 10.49
C GLN A 70 -15.73 12.88 10.37
N GLN A 71 -15.36 12.34 9.22
CA GLN A 71 -15.32 10.90 8.96
C GLN A 71 -14.23 10.59 7.91
N ALA A 72 -13.42 9.58 8.19
CA ALA A 72 -12.51 8.94 7.24
C ALA A 72 -12.73 7.43 7.31
N SER A 73 -13.51 6.90 6.37
CA SER A 73 -13.97 5.51 6.39
C SER A 73 -13.35 4.69 5.27
N TRP A 74 -12.94 3.47 5.61
CA TRP A 74 -12.41 2.51 4.65
C TRP A 74 -13.42 1.40 4.38
N LYS A 75 -13.75 1.19 3.12
CA LYS A 75 -14.62 0.09 2.69
C LYS A 75 -13.77 -1.01 2.08
N GLN A 76 -13.33 -1.94 2.95
CA GLN A 76 -12.37 -2.98 2.60
C GLN A 76 -12.79 -3.83 1.39
N GLY A 77 -14.05 -4.26 1.32
CA GLY A 77 -14.53 -5.17 0.26
C GLY A 77 -14.45 -4.61 -1.16
N ILE A 78 -14.33 -3.28 -1.30
CA ILE A 78 -14.32 -2.59 -2.60
C ILE A 78 -13.12 -1.64 -2.79
N GLY A 79 -12.21 -1.56 -1.81
CA GLY A 79 -11.01 -0.72 -1.91
C GLY A 79 -11.34 0.76 -2.05
N GLU A 80 -12.20 1.29 -1.18
CA GLU A 80 -12.59 2.70 -1.19
C GLU A 80 -12.24 3.40 0.13
N LEU A 81 -11.63 4.59 0.00
CA LEU A 81 -11.49 5.57 1.07
C LEU A 81 -12.54 6.67 0.86
N ALA A 82 -13.49 6.77 1.79
CA ALA A 82 -14.53 7.80 1.78
C ALA A 82 -14.29 8.79 2.92
N LEU A 83 -14.13 10.06 2.57
CA LEU A 83 -13.81 11.17 3.46
C LEU A 83 -14.95 12.18 3.46
N ARG A 84 -15.31 12.70 4.64
CA ARG A 84 -16.34 13.73 4.79
C ARG A 84 -15.77 14.93 5.51
N LEU A 85 -15.80 16.10 4.88
CA LEU A 85 -15.42 17.36 5.54
C LEU A 85 -16.36 17.65 6.69
N ARG A 86 -15.82 18.25 7.76
CA ARG A 86 -16.65 18.78 8.84
C ARG A 86 -17.49 19.95 8.35
N ALA A 87 -18.66 20.15 8.96
CA ALA A 87 -19.59 21.21 8.58
C ALA A 87 -19.00 22.64 8.62
N ASP A 88 -18.02 22.87 9.50
CA ASP A 88 -17.32 24.15 9.71
C ASP A 88 -16.10 24.36 8.80
N VAL A 89 -15.80 23.40 7.91
CA VAL A 89 -14.63 23.43 7.02
C VAL A 89 -15.07 23.70 5.59
N THR A 90 -14.29 24.54 4.89
CA THR A 90 -14.39 24.75 3.45
C THR A 90 -13.02 24.50 2.83
N LEU A 91 -12.95 23.61 1.84
CA LEU A 91 -11.80 23.56 0.94
C LEU A 91 -12.06 24.56 -0.17
N ALA A 92 -11.37 25.69 -0.13
CA ALA A 92 -11.56 26.75 -1.11
C ALA A 92 -11.05 26.32 -2.50
N ALA A 93 -11.65 26.87 -3.56
CA ALA A 93 -11.17 26.69 -4.91
C ALA A 93 -9.69 27.09 -5.01
N GLY A 94 -8.87 26.23 -5.60
CA GLY A 94 -7.42 26.46 -5.72
C GLY A 94 -6.61 26.21 -4.43
N GLN A 95 -7.24 25.76 -3.33
CA GLN A 95 -6.53 25.32 -2.14
C GLN A 95 -6.13 23.84 -2.25
N GLU A 96 -4.86 23.54 -1.97
CA GLU A 96 -4.37 22.16 -1.92
C GLU A 96 -4.75 21.47 -0.60
N LEU A 97 -5.21 20.23 -0.72
CA LEU A 97 -5.50 19.31 0.36
C LEU A 97 -4.51 18.14 0.28
N ASN A 98 -3.55 18.14 1.21
CA ASN A 98 -2.58 17.08 1.38
C ASN A 98 -2.96 16.19 2.55
N PHE A 99 -2.94 14.88 2.33
CA PHE A 99 -3.06 13.93 3.42
C PHE A 99 -2.36 12.61 3.08
N THR A 100 -1.95 11.91 4.13
CA THR A 100 -1.37 10.58 4.06
C THR A 100 -2.14 9.62 4.94
N PHE A 101 -2.30 8.39 4.47
CA PHE A 101 -2.81 7.27 5.27
C PHE A 101 -1.97 6.02 5.05
N CYS A 102 -1.81 5.21 6.09
CA CYS A 102 -0.97 4.02 6.02
C CYS A 102 -1.81 2.74 6.05
N VAL A 103 -1.41 1.80 5.21
CA VAL A 103 -2.00 0.48 4.99
C VAL A 103 -0.90 -0.57 5.03
N VAL A 104 -1.26 -1.86 5.00
CA VAL A 104 -0.28 -2.94 4.84
C VAL A 104 -0.48 -3.56 3.47
N ASN A 105 0.58 -3.67 2.68
CA ASN A 105 0.53 -4.33 1.38
C ASN A 105 0.16 -5.81 1.55
N SER A 106 -0.64 -6.36 0.63
CA SER A 106 -0.88 -7.80 0.58
C SER A 106 0.42 -8.55 0.18
N HIS A 107 0.43 -9.86 0.39
CA HIS A 107 1.52 -10.71 -0.06
C HIS A 107 1.42 -11.09 -1.55
N ILE A 108 0.37 -10.62 -2.25
CA ILE A 108 0.13 -10.94 -3.65
C ILE A 108 0.64 -9.78 -4.50
N ALA A 109 1.55 -10.10 -5.42
CA ALA A 109 2.08 -9.15 -6.37
C ALA A 109 0.96 -8.51 -7.20
N GLN A 110 1.04 -7.21 -7.42
CA GLN A 110 0.02 -6.45 -8.13
C GLN A 110 0.68 -5.28 -8.86
N GLN A 111 0.26 -5.03 -10.10
CA GLN A 111 0.55 -3.74 -10.74
C GLN A 111 -0.30 -2.63 -10.13
N SER A 112 0.13 -1.37 -10.27
CA SER A 112 -0.68 -0.25 -9.77
C SER A 112 -2.06 -0.23 -10.48
N PRO A 113 -3.17 -0.46 -9.75
CA PRO A 113 -4.52 -0.52 -10.31
C PRO A 113 -4.99 0.88 -10.74
N THR A 114 -6.04 0.97 -11.54
CA THR A 114 -6.70 2.26 -11.80
C THR A 114 -7.29 2.80 -10.50
N ILE A 115 -6.94 4.03 -10.15
CA ILE A 115 -7.42 4.73 -8.96
C ILE A 115 -8.19 5.95 -9.41
N LEU A 116 -9.42 6.09 -8.93
CA LEU A 116 -10.30 7.19 -9.26
C LEU A 116 -10.53 8.08 -8.04
N VAL A 117 -10.74 9.36 -8.26
CA VAL A 117 -11.19 10.32 -7.25
C VAL A 117 -12.44 11.05 -7.72
N GLU A 118 -13.39 11.25 -6.81
CA GLU A 118 -14.60 12.05 -7.01
C GLU A 118 -14.92 12.89 -5.76
N ALA A 119 -15.77 13.90 -5.93
CA ALA A 119 -16.35 14.65 -4.82
C ALA A 119 -17.84 14.94 -5.03
N ASN A 120 -18.57 15.06 -3.92
CA ASN A 120 -20.01 15.34 -3.88
C ASN A 120 -20.34 16.26 -2.70
N GLY A 121 -21.59 16.74 -2.62
CA GLY A 121 -22.11 17.51 -1.49
C GLY A 121 -22.03 19.02 -1.69
N GLY A 122 -22.91 19.55 -2.54
CA GLY A 122 -22.89 20.92 -3.03
C GLY A 122 -22.43 20.94 -4.48
N ALA A 123 -21.12 21.09 -4.68
CA ALA A 123 -20.51 20.88 -5.99
C ALA A 123 -20.22 19.38 -6.22
N VAL A 124 -20.43 18.92 -7.45
CA VAL A 124 -20.17 17.53 -7.87
C VAL A 124 -18.98 17.52 -8.84
N ILE A 125 -17.97 16.72 -8.49
CA ILE A 125 -16.83 16.41 -9.35
C ILE A 125 -16.95 14.93 -9.71
N ALA A 126 -17.16 14.64 -11.00
CA ALA A 126 -17.29 13.28 -11.48
C ALA A 126 -15.99 12.47 -11.26
N PRO A 127 -16.09 11.13 -11.13
CA PRO A 127 -14.92 10.26 -11.04
C PRO A 127 -13.93 10.50 -12.17
N SER A 128 -12.67 10.70 -11.81
CA SER A 128 -11.58 10.78 -12.80
C SER A 128 -10.33 10.05 -12.31
N PRO A 129 -9.51 9.50 -13.23
CA PRO A 129 -8.24 8.88 -12.87
C PRO A 129 -7.32 9.85 -12.16
N MET A 130 -6.68 9.38 -11.08
CA MET A 130 -5.64 10.11 -10.38
C MET A 130 -4.29 10.04 -11.10
N ASP A 131 -3.48 11.08 -10.95
CA ASP A 131 -2.13 11.16 -11.48
C ASP A 131 -1.18 10.40 -10.55
N LYS A 132 -0.71 9.24 -11.02
CA LYS A 132 0.11 8.33 -10.22
C LYS A 132 1.59 8.72 -10.30
N ALA A 133 2.32 8.58 -9.20
CA ALA A 133 3.77 8.52 -9.26
C ALA A 133 4.23 7.27 -10.04
N GLU A 134 5.47 7.29 -10.53
CA GLU A 134 6.03 6.23 -11.37
C GLU A 134 6.85 5.20 -10.56
N GLY A 135 7.10 4.04 -11.18
CA GLY A 135 8.00 3.02 -10.63
C GLY A 135 7.52 2.46 -9.28
N GLU A 136 8.44 2.38 -8.32
CA GLU A 136 8.16 1.84 -6.98
C GLU A 136 7.23 2.74 -6.16
N MET A 137 7.16 4.03 -6.49
CA MET A 137 6.25 5.01 -5.87
C MET A 137 4.84 4.96 -6.47
N ALA A 138 4.61 4.16 -7.52
CA ALA A 138 3.27 3.98 -8.07
C ALA A 138 2.35 3.36 -7.02
N PRO A 139 1.19 3.99 -6.72
CA PRO A 139 0.37 3.60 -5.60
C PRO A 139 -0.23 2.21 -5.77
N MET A 140 -0.33 1.47 -4.66
CA MET A 140 -0.88 0.13 -4.59
C MET A 140 -0.16 -0.89 -5.49
N ARG A 141 1.04 -0.56 -5.97
CA ARG A 141 1.93 -1.50 -6.65
C ARG A 141 2.61 -2.35 -5.60
N ILE A 142 2.58 -3.67 -5.80
CA ILE A 142 3.17 -4.65 -4.90
C ILE A 142 4.16 -5.48 -5.69
N ASP A 143 5.42 -5.45 -5.26
CA ASP A 143 6.48 -6.21 -5.90
C ASP A 143 6.30 -7.72 -5.72
N ALA A 144 6.72 -8.45 -6.75
CA ALA A 144 6.73 -9.89 -6.68
C ALA A 144 7.81 -10.36 -5.70
N ALA A 145 7.40 -11.24 -4.79
CA ALA A 145 8.31 -11.90 -3.89
C ALA A 145 9.21 -12.88 -4.65
N ARG A 146 10.52 -12.81 -4.46
CA ARG A 146 11.49 -13.73 -5.07
C ARG A 146 12.76 -13.90 -4.25
N MET A 147 13.48 -14.99 -4.51
CA MET A 147 14.87 -15.12 -4.10
C MET A 147 15.76 -14.47 -5.17
N SER A 148 16.50 -13.43 -4.78
CA SER A 148 17.51 -12.78 -5.63
C SER A 148 18.76 -13.65 -5.81
N VAL A 149 19.08 -14.47 -4.80
CA VAL A 149 20.09 -15.53 -4.86
C VAL A 149 19.41 -16.82 -4.42
N ALA A 150 19.59 -17.89 -5.19
CA ALA A 150 19.08 -19.21 -4.88
C ALA A 150 20.08 -20.29 -5.32
N ASP A 151 21.18 -20.41 -4.56
CA ASP A 151 22.28 -21.31 -4.89
C ASP A 151 22.37 -22.48 -3.91
N ILE A 152 22.71 -23.64 -4.47
CA ILE A 152 23.00 -24.86 -3.71
C ILE A 152 24.28 -25.51 -4.22
N GLY A 153 25.14 -25.91 -3.29
CA GLY A 153 26.40 -26.60 -3.57
C GLY A 153 26.66 -27.70 -2.55
N GLN A 154 27.57 -28.60 -2.89
CA GLN A 154 27.97 -29.69 -2.01
C GLN A 154 29.49 -29.88 -2.02
N THR A 155 30.07 -30.34 -0.91
CA THR A 155 31.52 -30.53 -0.81
C THR A 155 32.01 -31.87 -1.38
N SER A 156 31.17 -32.92 -1.41
CA SER A 156 31.56 -34.25 -1.91
C SER A 156 30.38 -35.06 -2.44
N PRO A 157 30.46 -35.67 -3.63
CA PRO A 157 29.43 -36.58 -4.14
C PRO A 157 29.64 -38.05 -3.75
N TRP A 158 30.71 -38.38 -3.02
CA TRP A 158 31.13 -39.77 -2.83
C TRP A 158 30.34 -40.50 -1.73
N PRO A 159 29.92 -41.77 -1.96
CA PRO A 159 29.26 -42.59 -0.94
C PRO A 159 30.13 -42.75 0.31
N GLY A 160 29.52 -42.56 1.49
CA GLY A 160 30.20 -42.72 2.78
C GLY A 160 31.14 -41.56 3.17
N ALA A 161 31.31 -40.54 2.33
CA ALA A 161 32.06 -39.33 2.69
C ALA A 161 31.16 -38.32 3.42
N ASN A 162 31.75 -37.55 4.33
CA ASN A 162 31.07 -36.38 4.89
C ASN A 162 30.84 -35.35 3.78
N ASN A 163 29.57 -34.97 3.59
CA ASN A 163 29.15 -34.02 2.58
C ASN A 163 28.44 -32.85 3.25
N HIS A 164 28.96 -31.64 3.08
CA HIS A 164 28.29 -30.42 3.50
C HIS A 164 27.49 -29.87 2.32
N ILE A 165 26.19 -29.72 2.51
CA ILE A 165 25.32 -29.02 1.57
C ILE A 165 25.29 -27.54 1.99
N LEU A 166 25.85 -26.67 1.15
CA LEU A 166 25.79 -25.23 1.35
C LEU A 166 24.63 -24.67 0.53
N VAL A 167 23.73 -23.97 1.20
CA VAL A 167 22.59 -23.29 0.58
C VAL A 167 22.74 -21.80 0.85
N THR A 168 22.67 -20.99 -0.21
CA THR A 168 22.69 -19.52 -0.13
C THR A 168 21.40 -18.98 -0.70
N LEU A 169 20.61 -18.30 0.13
CA LEU A 169 19.34 -17.70 -0.25
C LEU A 169 19.33 -16.25 0.18
N VAL A 170 18.96 -15.37 -0.74
CA VAL A 170 18.82 -13.94 -0.45
C VAL A 170 17.46 -13.47 -0.96
N PRO A 171 16.46 -13.23 -0.09
CA PRO A 171 15.18 -12.67 -0.52
C PRO A 171 15.36 -11.23 -1.03
N ASN A 172 14.47 -10.76 -1.90
CA ASN A 172 14.52 -9.38 -2.42
C ASN A 172 13.87 -8.34 -1.50
N PHE A 173 13.38 -8.73 -0.32
CA PHE A 173 12.84 -7.88 0.74
C PHE A 173 12.95 -8.65 2.06
N ASP A 174 12.93 -7.93 3.19
CA ASP A 174 12.95 -8.55 4.51
C ASP A 174 11.61 -9.26 4.77
N ASP A 175 11.66 -10.59 4.90
CA ASP A 175 10.53 -11.43 5.23
C ASP A 175 10.39 -11.50 6.76
N ILE A 176 9.23 -11.07 7.27
CA ILE A 176 8.99 -10.99 8.71
C ILE A 176 8.36 -12.26 9.29
N ASP A 177 7.87 -13.21 8.48
CA ASP A 177 7.15 -14.40 8.99
C ASP A 177 7.15 -15.64 8.04
N GLY A 178 8.03 -15.72 7.04
CA GLY A 178 8.03 -16.81 6.06
C GLY A 178 8.53 -18.17 6.54
N LEU A 179 7.83 -19.25 6.14
CA LEU A 179 8.34 -20.62 6.19
C LEU A 179 9.02 -20.95 4.85
N LEU A 180 10.34 -21.14 4.89
CA LEU A 180 11.10 -21.62 3.74
C LEU A 180 11.15 -23.15 3.73
N THR A 181 10.63 -23.76 2.66
CA THR A 181 10.77 -25.22 2.43
C THR A 181 11.81 -25.49 1.35
N LEU A 182 12.82 -26.30 1.67
CA LEU A 182 13.74 -26.87 0.68
C LEU A 182 13.33 -28.31 0.36
N GLY A 183 12.97 -28.57 -0.89
CA GLY A 183 12.57 -29.89 -1.39
C GLY A 183 13.64 -30.53 -2.29
N GLY A 184 13.45 -31.79 -2.67
CA GLY A 184 14.33 -32.48 -3.61
C GLY A 184 15.52 -33.22 -3.00
N PHE A 185 15.45 -33.56 -1.71
CA PHE A 185 16.45 -34.41 -1.02
C PHE A 185 15.91 -35.86 -0.86
N PRO A 186 16.13 -36.76 -1.83
CA PRO A 186 15.53 -38.11 -1.80
C PRO A 186 16.16 -39.06 -0.77
N GLN A 187 17.36 -38.76 -0.23
CA GLN A 187 18.14 -39.68 0.62
C GLN A 187 19.10 -38.97 1.63
N PRO A 188 18.68 -38.04 2.51
CA PRO A 188 19.64 -37.42 3.42
C PRO A 188 19.77 -38.22 4.73
N PHE A 189 20.95 -38.75 5.02
CA PHE A 189 21.36 -39.00 6.41
C PHE A 189 21.78 -37.65 7.00
N LEU A 190 20.83 -36.94 7.61
CA LEU A 190 21.13 -35.70 8.34
C LEU A 190 21.63 -36.06 9.74
N GLN A 191 22.89 -35.80 10.05
CA GLN A 191 23.33 -35.64 11.44
C GLN A 191 23.13 -34.16 11.80
N SER A 192 22.08 -33.85 12.57
CA SER A 192 21.94 -32.51 13.14
C SER A 192 22.88 -32.37 14.35
N SER A 193 23.71 -31.33 14.33
CA SER A 193 24.25 -30.73 15.55
C SER A 193 23.83 -29.27 15.53
N PHE A 194 22.96 -28.89 16.46
CA PHE A 194 22.68 -27.50 16.77
C PHE A 194 23.68 -27.08 17.85
N SER A 195 24.49 -26.06 17.57
CA SER A 195 25.32 -25.34 18.54
C SER A 195 24.87 -23.90 18.60
#